data_AF-A0A9X0BA29-F1
#
_entry.id   AF-A0A9X0BA29-F1
#
_cell.length_a   1.000
_cell.length_b   1.000
_cell.length_c   1.000
_cell.angle_alpha   90.00
_cell.angle_beta   90.00
_cell.angle_gamma   90.00
#
_symmetry.space_group_name_H-M   'P 1'
#
loop_
_entity.id
_entity.type
_entity.pdbx_description
1 polymer ?
#
loop_
_entity_poly.entity_id
_entity_poly.type
_entity_poly.pdbx_seq_one_letter_code
_entity_poly.pdbx_strand_id
1 'polypeptide(L)'
;MNPEMNKLLKWSVQNSQQQNEDGSVTAPASAEELQRNLTPDMINALMGGPSDADLMKAAMEMLHSDETDLENKLIAFDNFEQMIEGIDNANNLEPLGLWTPLVKLLQHEDADMRRMAAWCIGTAVQNNQTAQDKLIVLNAIPSLVNVATTDSIPATRKKAVYALSSAVRNYQPAMNELSKSLPEGYPTDKTDAADMEAVDMIMDKLRAHPVASA
;
A
#
# COMPACT_ATOMS: atom_id res chain seq x y z
N MET A 1 -8.72 -30.11 5.28
CA MET A 1 -8.85 -30.25 3.81
C MET A 1 -9.64 -29.05 3.30
N ASN A 2 -9.16 -28.34 2.28
CA ASN A 2 -9.83 -27.15 1.74
C ASN A 2 -11.19 -27.55 1.08
N PRO A 3 -12.35 -27.09 1.59
CA PRO A 3 -13.67 -27.47 1.06
C PRO A 3 -13.85 -27.17 -0.43
N GLU A 4 -13.24 -26.09 -0.93
CA GLU A 4 -13.32 -25.67 -2.33
C GLU A 4 -12.51 -26.60 -3.25
N MET A 5 -11.38 -27.10 -2.76
CA MET A 5 -10.57 -28.08 -3.49
C MET A 5 -11.31 -29.41 -3.65
N ASN A 6 -12.14 -29.80 -2.68
CA ASN A 6 -13.03 -30.97 -2.80
C ASN A 6 -14.17 -30.75 -3.82
N LYS A 7 -14.70 -29.53 -3.93
CA LYS A 7 -15.71 -29.20 -4.96
C LYS A 7 -15.08 -29.20 -6.35
N LEU A 8 -13.89 -28.61 -6.50
CA LEU A 8 -13.07 -28.67 -7.72
C LEU A 8 -12.77 -30.09 -8.15
N LEU A 9 -12.34 -30.96 -7.23
CA LEU A 9 -12.07 -32.36 -7.52
C LEU A 9 -13.34 -33.09 -7.97
N LYS A 10 -14.48 -32.87 -7.31
CA LYS A 10 -15.77 -33.45 -7.75
C LYS A 10 -16.16 -32.97 -9.14
N TRP A 11 -16.00 -31.68 -9.41
CA TRP A 11 -16.26 -31.10 -10.72
C TRP A 11 -15.32 -31.68 -11.79
N SER A 12 -14.01 -31.82 -11.53
CA SER A 12 -13.07 -32.35 -12.53
C SER A 12 -13.34 -33.83 -12.85
N VAL A 13 -13.73 -34.62 -11.85
CA VAL A 13 -14.11 -36.03 -12.02
C VAL A 13 -15.44 -36.17 -12.77
N GLN A 14 -16.38 -35.25 -12.59
CA GLN A 14 -17.66 -35.25 -13.32
C GLN A 14 -17.49 -34.86 -14.79
N ASN A 15 -16.47 -34.06 -15.11
CA ASN A 15 -16.24 -33.54 -16.46
C ASN A 15 -15.04 -34.21 -17.16
N SER A 16 -14.40 -35.20 -16.53
CA SER A 16 -13.39 -36.03 -17.17
C SER A 16 -14.06 -37.09 -18.07
N GLN A 17 -13.42 -37.42 -19.21
CA GLN A 17 -13.95 -38.41 -20.14
C GLN A 17 -14.06 -39.77 -19.45
N GLN A 18 -15.29 -40.27 -19.35
CA GLN A 18 -15.56 -41.62 -18.84
C GLN A 18 -15.60 -42.61 -20.01
N GLN A 19 -14.92 -43.74 -19.83
CA GLN A 19 -15.04 -44.91 -20.71
C GLN A 19 -16.26 -45.72 -20.30
N ASN A 20 -17.15 -45.97 -21.25
CA ASN A 20 -18.31 -46.84 -21.08
C ASN A 20 -17.88 -48.31 -21.09
N GLU A 21 -18.70 -49.20 -20.54
CA GLU A 21 -18.45 -50.64 -20.49
C GLU A 21 -18.27 -51.29 -21.88
N ASP A 22 -18.77 -50.66 -22.96
CA ASP A 22 -18.58 -51.14 -24.34
C ASP A 22 -17.28 -50.66 -25.02
N GLY A 23 -16.46 -49.87 -24.31
CA GLY A 23 -15.21 -49.29 -24.82
C GLY A 23 -15.36 -47.94 -25.52
N SER A 24 -16.58 -47.42 -25.70
CA SER A 24 -16.81 -46.06 -26.17
C SER A 24 -16.44 -45.00 -25.12
N VAL A 25 -15.93 -43.86 -25.58
CA VAL A 25 -15.66 -42.69 -24.74
C VAL A 25 -16.82 -41.73 -24.83
N THR A 26 -17.25 -41.22 -23.68
CA THR A 26 -18.21 -40.11 -23.59
C THR A 26 -17.68 -38.89 -24.34
N ALA A 27 -18.54 -38.25 -25.14
CA ALA A 27 -18.18 -37.02 -25.84
C ALA A 27 -17.78 -35.95 -24.82
N PRO A 28 -16.74 -35.13 -25.10
CA PRO A 28 -16.35 -34.06 -24.18
C PRO A 28 -17.52 -33.11 -23.96
N ALA A 29 -17.71 -32.68 -22.71
CA ALA A 29 -18.68 -31.66 -22.36
C ALA A 29 -18.42 -30.40 -23.20
N SER A 30 -19.51 -29.75 -23.64
CA SER A 30 -19.41 -28.47 -24.34
C SER A 30 -18.81 -27.39 -23.42
N ALA A 31 -18.23 -26.34 -24.01
CA ALA A 31 -17.67 -25.22 -23.25
C ALA A 31 -18.69 -24.58 -22.29
N GLU A 32 -19.96 -24.55 -22.69
CA GLU A 32 -21.09 -24.03 -21.90
C GLU A 32 -21.41 -24.93 -20.71
N GLU A 33 -21.27 -26.26 -20.82
CA GLU A 33 -21.48 -27.22 -19.74
C GLU A 33 -20.33 -27.20 -18.72
N LEU A 34 -19.10 -27.01 -19.20
CA LEU A 34 -17.91 -26.84 -18.34
C LEU A 34 -18.03 -25.56 -17.47
N GLN A 35 -18.56 -24.47 -18.03
CA GLN A 35 -18.68 -23.20 -17.32
C GLN A 35 -19.83 -23.16 -16.31
N ARG A 36 -20.94 -23.89 -16.54
CA ARG A 36 -22.15 -23.83 -15.69
C ARG A 36 -21.96 -24.24 -14.23
N ASN A 37 -20.86 -24.94 -13.90
CA ASN A 37 -20.62 -25.49 -12.57
C ASN A 37 -19.29 -25.04 -11.93
N LEU A 38 -18.60 -24.06 -12.52
CA LEU A 38 -17.40 -23.46 -11.95
C LEU A 38 -17.77 -22.19 -11.18
N THR A 39 -17.62 -22.19 -9.85
CA THR A 39 -17.76 -20.97 -9.05
C THR A 39 -16.48 -20.12 -9.12
N PRO A 40 -16.55 -18.80 -8.84
CA PRO A 40 -15.37 -17.95 -8.72
C PRO A 40 -14.36 -18.50 -7.69
N ASP A 41 -14.83 -19.05 -6.57
CA ASP A 41 -13.97 -19.63 -5.53
C ASP A 41 -13.25 -20.90 -6.00
N MET A 42 -13.93 -21.73 -6.81
CA MET A 42 -13.32 -22.89 -7.45
C MET A 42 -12.27 -22.46 -8.49
N ILE A 43 -12.56 -21.43 -9.28
CA ILE A 43 -11.59 -20.88 -10.23
C ILE A 43 -10.39 -20.31 -9.48
N ASN A 44 -10.58 -19.56 -8.40
CA ASN A 44 -9.50 -19.03 -7.56
C ASN A 44 -8.68 -20.14 -6.88
N ALA A 45 -9.32 -21.23 -6.45
CA ALA A 45 -8.61 -22.38 -5.91
C ALA A 45 -7.79 -23.14 -6.97
N LEU A 46 -8.16 -23.04 -8.26
CA LEU A 46 -7.45 -23.64 -9.38
C LEU A 46 -6.34 -22.73 -9.96
N MET A 47 -6.64 -21.44 -10.10
CA MET A 47 -5.79 -20.44 -10.76
C MET A 47 -4.92 -19.65 -9.77
N GLY A 48 -5.15 -19.81 -8.47
CA GLY A 48 -4.76 -18.83 -7.45
C GLY A 48 -5.82 -17.73 -7.37
N GLY A 49 -6.14 -17.27 -6.15
CA GLY A 49 -6.94 -16.06 -5.97
C GLY A 49 -6.24 -14.83 -6.55
N PRO A 50 -6.83 -13.63 -6.42
CA PRO A 50 -6.15 -12.40 -6.82
C PRO A 50 -4.76 -12.35 -6.19
N SER A 51 -3.76 -11.97 -6.98
CA SER A 51 -2.40 -11.79 -6.47
C SER A 51 -2.34 -10.57 -5.55
N ASP A 52 -1.30 -10.47 -4.71
CA ASP A 52 -1.05 -9.26 -3.91
C ASP A 52 -1.02 -8.01 -4.79
N ALA A 53 -0.44 -8.11 -6.00
CA ALA A 53 -0.41 -7.00 -6.96
C ALA A 53 -1.82 -6.59 -7.44
N ASP A 54 -2.74 -7.54 -7.62
CA ASP A 54 -4.12 -7.26 -7.99
C ASP A 54 -4.88 -6.61 -6.82
N LEU A 55 -4.66 -7.11 -5.60
CA LEU A 55 -5.25 -6.55 -4.37
C LEU A 55 -4.74 -5.14 -4.09
N MET A 56 -3.45 -4.88 -4.28
CA MET A 56 -2.85 -3.56 -4.13
C MET A 56 -3.43 -2.53 -5.12
N LYS A 57 -3.65 -2.93 -6.38
CA LYS A 57 -4.31 -2.07 -7.39
C LYS A 57 -5.77 -1.81 -7.02
N ALA A 58 -6.52 -2.85 -6.67
CA ALA A 58 -7.91 -2.73 -6.29
C ALA A 58 -8.10 -1.80 -5.07
N ALA A 59 -7.21 -1.91 -4.07
CA ALA A 59 -7.20 -0.99 -2.93
C ALA A 59 -6.98 0.45 -3.40
N MET A 60 -5.97 0.71 -4.24
CA MET A 60 -5.69 2.07 -4.73
C MET A 60 -6.83 2.65 -5.57
N GLU A 61 -7.49 1.84 -6.40
CA GLU A 61 -8.68 2.24 -7.15
C GLU A 61 -9.82 2.64 -6.21
N MET A 62 -10.07 1.85 -5.16
CA MET A 62 -11.09 2.13 -4.16
C MET A 62 -10.81 3.44 -3.40
N LEU A 63 -9.55 3.73 -3.09
CA LEU A 63 -9.16 4.96 -2.38
C LEU A 63 -9.45 6.23 -3.20
N HIS A 64 -9.44 6.15 -4.53
CA HIS A 64 -9.73 7.27 -5.43
C HIS A 64 -11.17 7.27 -5.97
N SER A 65 -12.01 6.30 -5.58
CA SER A 65 -13.40 6.20 -6.00
C SER A 65 -14.30 7.18 -5.23
N ASP A 66 -15.13 7.94 -5.92
CA ASP A 66 -16.16 8.79 -5.30
C ASP A 66 -17.38 7.98 -4.81
N GLU A 67 -17.53 6.74 -5.28
CA GLU A 67 -18.62 5.83 -4.94
C GLU A 67 -18.37 5.04 -3.64
N THR A 68 -17.15 5.12 -3.10
CA THR A 68 -16.77 4.41 -1.88
C THR A 68 -16.80 5.37 -0.70
N ASP A 69 -17.57 5.02 0.33
CA ASP A 69 -17.60 5.76 1.58
C ASP A 69 -16.25 5.72 2.33
N LEU A 70 -16.10 6.61 3.31
CA LEU A 70 -14.86 6.75 4.06
C LEU A 70 -14.52 5.47 4.85
N GLU A 71 -15.50 4.80 5.45
CA GLU A 71 -15.26 3.60 6.25
C GLU A 71 -14.61 2.49 5.42
N ASN A 72 -15.16 2.22 4.23
CA ASN A 72 -14.62 1.25 3.29
C ASN A 72 -13.25 1.67 2.74
N LYS A 73 -13.01 2.98 2.52
CA LYS A 73 -11.67 3.49 2.15
C LYS A 73 -10.64 3.25 3.26
N LEU A 74 -11.01 3.44 4.53
CA LEU A 74 -10.10 3.19 5.65
C LEU A 74 -9.77 1.69 5.80
N ILE A 75 -10.75 0.81 5.59
CA ILE A 75 -10.52 -0.65 5.53
C ILE A 75 -9.57 -0.99 4.37
N ALA A 76 -9.76 -0.39 3.20
CA ALA A 76 -8.86 -0.59 2.05
C ALA A 76 -7.43 -0.13 2.35
N PHE A 77 -7.28 1.01 3.04
CA PHE A 77 -5.98 1.49 3.51
C PHE A 77 -5.34 0.53 4.51
N ASP A 78 -6.06 0.04 5.51
CA ASP A 78 -5.52 -0.90 6.50
C ASP A 78 -5.05 -2.21 5.86
N ASN A 79 -5.80 -2.73 4.88
CA ASN A 79 -5.40 -3.91 4.11
C ASN A 79 -4.17 -3.62 3.23
N PHE A 80 -4.14 -2.45 2.58
CA PHE A 80 -3.03 -2.02 1.76
C PHE A 80 -1.74 -1.85 2.58
N GLU A 81 -1.85 -1.24 3.76
CA GLU A 81 -0.74 -1.02 4.68
C GLU A 81 -0.13 -2.34 5.15
N GLN A 82 -0.95 -3.32 5.55
CA GLN A 82 -0.50 -4.67 5.90
C GLN A 82 0.25 -5.36 4.75
N MET A 83 -0.21 -5.22 3.51
CA MET A 83 0.47 -5.83 2.37
C MET A 83 1.87 -5.24 2.15
N ILE A 84 2.02 -3.92 2.30
CA ILE A 84 3.30 -3.21 2.07
C ILE A 84 4.24 -3.21 3.29
N GLU A 85 3.85 -3.83 4.42
CA GLU A 85 4.83 -4.23 5.46
C GLU A 85 5.86 -5.21 4.89
N GLY A 86 5.47 -6.01 3.89
CA GLY A 86 6.38 -6.85 3.12
C GLY A 86 7.18 -6.04 2.10
N ILE A 87 8.52 -6.08 2.20
CA ILE A 87 9.43 -5.33 1.32
C ILE A 87 9.18 -5.61 -0.17
N ASP A 88 8.84 -6.85 -0.54
CA ASP A 88 8.56 -7.20 -1.94
C ASP A 88 7.34 -6.46 -2.49
N ASN A 89 6.26 -6.38 -1.70
CA ASN A 89 5.06 -5.62 -2.06
C ASN A 89 5.29 -4.12 -2.03
N ALA A 90 6.05 -3.61 -1.05
CA ALA A 90 6.46 -2.21 -1.03
C ALA A 90 7.25 -1.82 -2.30
N ASN A 91 8.15 -2.69 -2.76
CA ASN A 91 8.90 -2.48 -3.99
C ASN A 91 8.04 -2.59 -5.25
N ASN A 92 6.95 -3.36 -5.21
CA ASN A 92 5.98 -3.43 -6.31
C ASN A 92 5.18 -2.13 -6.51
N LEU A 93 5.16 -1.20 -5.55
CA LEU A 93 4.49 0.08 -5.71
C LEU A 93 4.96 0.86 -6.96
N GLU A 94 6.23 0.74 -7.34
CA GLU A 94 6.78 1.39 -8.54
C GLU A 94 6.32 0.75 -9.85
N PRO A 95 6.58 -0.54 -10.13
CA PRO A 95 6.15 -1.18 -11.36
C PRO A 95 4.62 -1.24 -11.51
N LEU A 96 3.86 -1.20 -10.41
CA LEU A 96 2.40 -1.13 -10.43
C LEU A 96 1.86 0.32 -10.57
N GLY A 97 2.72 1.34 -10.54
CA GLY A 97 2.32 2.75 -10.70
C GLY A 97 1.56 3.33 -9.50
N LEU A 98 1.71 2.76 -8.31
CA LEU A 98 0.89 3.05 -7.13
C LEU A 98 1.44 4.19 -6.26
N TRP A 99 2.71 4.57 -6.41
CA TRP A 99 3.29 5.66 -5.63
C TRP A 99 2.62 7.01 -5.87
N THR A 100 2.43 7.41 -7.12
CA THR A 100 1.83 8.71 -7.47
C THR A 100 0.41 8.86 -6.88
N PRO A 101 -0.52 7.90 -7.07
CA PRO A 101 -1.85 8.01 -6.48
C PRO A 101 -1.80 7.96 -4.94
N LEU A 102 -0.87 7.22 -4.33
CA LEU A 102 -0.69 7.22 -2.87
C LEU A 102 -0.22 8.58 -2.33
N VAL A 103 0.81 9.18 -2.94
CA VAL A 103 1.34 10.50 -2.54
C VAL A 103 0.29 11.60 -2.73
N LYS A 104 -0.53 11.52 -3.77
CA LYS A 104 -1.63 12.47 -4.00
C LYS A 104 -2.63 12.51 -2.83
N LEU A 105 -2.85 11.40 -2.14
CA LEU A 105 -3.76 11.32 -0.99
C LEU A 105 -3.26 12.10 0.24
N LEU A 106 -2.00 12.53 0.29
CA LEU A 106 -1.50 13.47 1.31
C LEU A 106 -2.17 14.86 1.23
N GLN A 107 -2.83 15.18 0.11
CA GLN A 107 -3.54 16.44 -0.10
C GLN A 107 -5.06 16.28 -0.07
N HIS A 108 -5.56 15.10 0.35
CA HIS A 108 -6.99 14.84 0.44
C HIS A 108 -7.67 15.78 1.47
N GLU A 109 -8.94 16.15 1.25
CA GLU A 109 -9.68 17.04 2.15
C GLU A 109 -9.92 16.42 3.54
N ASP A 110 -10.22 15.12 3.56
CA ASP A 110 -10.39 14.32 4.77
C ASP A 110 -9.05 14.02 5.46
N ALA A 111 -8.98 14.26 6.77
CA ALA A 111 -7.77 14.11 7.56
C ALA A 111 -7.37 12.65 7.80
N ASP A 112 -8.32 11.72 7.86
CA ASP A 112 -8.04 10.29 8.00
C ASP A 112 -7.45 9.72 6.70
N MET A 113 -7.91 10.19 5.55
CA MET A 113 -7.29 9.85 4.26
C MET A 113 -5.82 10.30 4.19
N ARG A 114 -5.53 11.54 4.61
CA ARG A 114 -4.14 12.04 4.69
C ARG A 114 -3.31 11.23 5.69
N ARG A 115 -3.89 10.89 6.85
CA ARG A 115 -3.24 10.10 7.91
C ARG A 115 -2.83 8.72 7.41
N MET A 116 -3.75 8.02 6.75
CA MET A 116 -3.50 6.68 6.23
C MET A 116 -2.52 6.68 5.06
N ALA A 117 -2.59 7.68 4.17
CA ALA A 117 -1.60 7.85 3.11
C ALA A 117 -0.19 8.03 3.68
N ALA A 118 -0.02 8.91 4.68
CA ALA A 118 1.25 9.10 5.36
C ALA A 118 1.73 7.83 6.07
N TRP A 119 0.84 7.08 6.70
CA TRP A 119 1.20 5.80 7.31
C TRP A 119 1.71 4.81 6.27
N CYS A 120 0.96 4.56 5.20
CA CYS A 120 1.36 3.63 4.12
C CYS A 120 2.72 4.01 3.51
N ILE A 121 2.94 5.30 3.25
CA ILE A 121 4.22 5.80 2.75
C ILE A 121 5.34 5.49 3.75
N GLY A 122 5.12 5.76 5.04
CA GLY A 122 6.09 5.50 6.09
C GLY A 122 6.42 4.01 6.26
N THR A 123 5.44 3.13 6.08
CA THR A 123 5.62 1.67 6.12
C THR A 123 6.45 1.21 4.92
N ALA A 124 6.09 1.63 3.70
CA ALA A 124 6.77 1.21 2.47
C ALA A 124 8.25 1.61 2.42
N VAL A 125 8.63 2.78 2.97
CA VAL A 125 10.01 3.28 2.94
C VAL A 125 10.87 2.85 4.13
N GLN A 126 10.28 2.27 5.17
CA GLN A 126 11.02 1.92 6.38
C GLN A 126 12.09 0.86 6.08
N ASN A 127 13.36 1.22 6.29
CA ASN A 127 14.52 0.36 5.99
C ASN A 127 14.51 -0.18 4.54
N ASN A 128 13.93 0.57 3.60
CA ASN A 128 13.80 0.17 2.20
C ASN A 128 14.34 1.27 1.27
N GLN A 129 15.62 1.15 0.90
CA GLN A 129 16.32 2.16 0.09
C GLN A 129 15.65 2.40 -1.26
N THR A 130 15.16 1.35 -1.93
CA THR A 130 14.44 1.47 -3.23
C THR A 130 13.21 2.36 -3.11
N ALA A 131 12.42 2.16 -2.05
CA ALA A 131 11.24 2.98 -1.79
C ALA A 131 11.59 4.41 -1.31
N GLN A 132 12.65 4.55 -0.50
CA GLN A 132 13.17 5.86 -0.08
C GLN A 132 13.62 6.70 -1.30
N ASP A 133 14.33 6.08 -2.24
CA ASP A 133 14.71 6.69 -3.52
C ASP A 133 13.49 7.17 -4.30
N LYS A 134 12.44 6.34 -4.36
CA LYS A 134 11.24 6.70 -5.10
C LYS A 134 10.53 7.91 -4.50
N LEU A 135 10.53 8.03 -3.18
CA LEU A 135 9.95 9.17 -2.46
C LEU A 135 10.68 10.49 -2.81
N ILE A 136 12.01 10.45 -2.96
CA ILE A 136 12.82 11.58 -3.44
C ILE A 136 12.47 11.93 -4.89
N VAL A 137 12.45 10.95 -5.78
CA VAL A 137 12.15 11.14 -7.21
C VAL A 137 10.79 11.80 -7.43
N LEU A 138 9.80 11.45 -6.60
CA LEU A 138 8.45 12.01 -6.64
C LEU A 138 8.31 13.36 -5.92
N ASN A 139 9.39 13.87 -5.32
CA ASN A 139 9.38 15.08 -4.51
C ASN A 139 8.29 15.05 -3.41
N ALA A 140 8.13 13.92 -2.74
CA ALA A 140 7.09 13.72 -1.74
C ALA A 140 7.47 14.22 -0.33
N ILE A 141 8.77 14.43 -0.05
CA ILE A 141 9.25 14.92 1.25
C ILE A 141 8.63 16.28 1.61
N PRO A 142 8.61 17.30 0.73
CA PRO A 142 7.93 18.57 1.02
C PRO A 142 6.45 18.40 1.37
N SER A 143 5.73 17.51 0.69
CA SER A 143 4.32 17.23 0.98
C SER A 143 4.12 16.65 2.39
N LEU A 144 5.00 15.72 2.80
CA LEU A 144 4.98 15.18 4.16
C LEU A 144 5.34 16.24 5.21
N VAL A 145 6.31 17.12 4.93
CA VAL A 145 6.63 18.26 5.81
C VAL A 145 5.45 19.21 5.94
N ASN A 146 4.75 19.50 4.85
CA ASN A 146 3.54 20.32 4.87
C ASN A 146 2.49 19.68 5.78
N VAL A 147 2.14 18.40 5.59
CA VAL A 147 1.21 17.69 6.47
C VAL A 147 1.68 17.72 7.94
N ALA A 148 2.98 17.50 8.20
CA ALA A 148 3.53 17.50 9.55
C ALA A 148 3.51 18.88 10.25
N THR A 149 3.39 19.97 9.51
CA THR A 149 3.50 21.35 10.05
C THR A 149 2.21 22.16 9.94
N THR A 150 1.29 21.78 9.06
CA THR A 150 0.06 22.56 8.80
C THR A 150 -1.23 21.81 9.13
N ASP A 151 -1.22 20.48 9.26
CA ASP A 151 -2.45 19.72 9.49
C ASP A 151 -3.05 19.99 10.88
N SER A 152 -4.33 20.34 10.93
CA SER A 152 -5.04 20.63 12.17
C SER A 152 -5.14 19.40 13.08
N ILE A 153 -5.11 18.18 12.52
CA ILE A 153 -5.32 16.94 13.26
C ILE A 153 -3.98 16.36 13.75
N PRO A 154 -3.75 16.27 15.09
CA PRO A 154 -2.48 15.78 15.63
C PRO A 154 -2.12 14.34 15.22
N ALA A 155 -3.13 13.47 15.07
CA ALA A 155 -2.91 12.09 14.64
C ALA A 155 -2.34 12.01 13.21
N THR A 156 -2.83 12.87 12.31
CA THR A 156 -2.38 12.97 10.92
C THR A 156 -0.93 13.47 10.87
N ARG A 157 -0.60 14.53 11.62
CA ARG A 157 0.79 15.02 11.74
C ARG A 157 1.73 13.94 12.25
N LYS A 158 1.33 13.19 13.29
CA LYS A 158 2.15 12.12 13.86
C LYS A 158 2.52 11.06 12.82
N LYS A 159 1.60 10.70 11.92
CA LYS A 159 1.87 9.76 10.83
C LYS A 159 2.75 10.37 9.73
N ALA A 160 2.61 11.65 9.43
CA ALA A 160 3.56 12.34 8.54
C ALA A 160 4.99 12.37 9.11
N VAL A 161 5.16 12.65 10.41
CA VAL A 161 6.49 12.59 11.05
C VAL A 161 7.03 11.15 11.08
N TYR A 162 6.17 10.15 11.30
CA TYR A 162 6.57 8.75 11.18
C TYR A 162 7.11 8.45 9.77
N ALA A 163 6.43 8.89 8.71
CA ALA A 163 6.87 8.71 7.34
C ALA A 163 8.21 9.41 7.06
N LEU A 164 8.38 10.66 7.52
CA LEU A 164 9.64 11.39 7.40
C LEU A 164 10.78 10.67 8.14
N SER A 165 10.54 10.18 9.35
CA SER A 165 11.52 9.39 10.12
C SER A 165 11.91 8.11 9.37
N SER A 166 10.95 7.36 8.84
CA SER A 166 11.23 6.16 8.03
C SER A 166 12.00 6.49 6.75
N ALA A 167 11.72 7.63 6.13
CA ALA A 167 12.35 8.03 4.87
C ALA A 167 13.83 8.41 5.04
N VAL A 168 14.21 9.04 6.16
CA VAL A 168 15.55 9.63 6.32
C VAL A 168 16.52 8.80 7.15
N ARG A 169 16.05 7.92 8.03
CA ARG A 169 16.96 7.12 8.89
C ARG A 169 17.85 6.22 8.05
N ASN A 170 19.15 6.29 8.32
CA ASN A 170 20.19 5.58 7.58
C ASN A 170 20.20 5.89 6.06
N TYR A 171 19.56 6.98 5.64
CA TYR A 171 19.48 7.37 4.23
C TYR A 171 19.74 8.86 3.99
N GLN A 172 21.01 9.19 3.78
CA GLN A 172 21.47 10.57 3.64
C GLN A 172 20.82 11.35 2.48
N PRO A 173 20.55 10.77 1.29
CA PRO A 173 19.88 11.49 0.22
C PRO A 173 18.51 12.05 0.66
N ALA A 174 17.70 11.26 1.36
CA ALA A 174 16.40 11.73 1.87
C ALA A 174 16.57 12.74 3.00
N MET A 175 17.56 12.57 3.89
CA MET A 175 17.87 13.56 4.92
C MET A 175 18.23 14.93 4.29
N ASN A 176 19.03 14.94 3.23
CA ASN A 176 19.40 16.17 2.53
C ASN A 176 18.17 16.88 1.94
N GLU A 177 17.22 16.15 1.37
CA GLU A 177 15.97 16.73 0.86
C GLU A 177 15.04 17.20 1.99
N LEU A 178 15.00 16.49 3.12
CA LEU A 178 14.28 16.93 4.31
C LEU A 178 14.84 18.26 4.82
N SER A 179 16.15 18.38 5.01
CA SER A 179 16.80 19.61 5.50
C SER A 179 16.48 20.84 4.64
N LYS A 180 16.29 20.67 3.32
CA LYS A 180 15.88 21.77 2.41
C LYS A 180 14.40 22.14 2.54
N SER A 181 13.57 21.20 2.99
CA SER A 181 12.11 21.33 3.05
C SER A 181 11.62 21.81 4.42
N LEU A 182 12.46 21.73 5.46
CA LEU A 182 12.10 22.12 6.82
C LEU A 182 11.88 23.64 6.94
N PRO A 183 10.90 24.10 7.76
CA PRO A 183 10.70 25.51 8.04
C PRO A 183 11.91 26.19 8.72
N GLU A 184 11.88 27.52 8.80
CA GLU A 184 12.86 28.27 9.57
C GLU A 184 12.93 27.82 11.04
N GLY A 185 14.14 27.84 11.60
CA GLY A 185 14.41 27.45 12.97
C GLY A 185 14.67 25.95 13.17
N TYR A 186 14.49 25.09 12.16
CA TYR A 186 14.97 23.70 12.21
C TYR A 186 16.48 23.62 11.93
N PRO A 187 17.17 22.55 12.37
CA PRO A 187 18.55 22.32 11.96
C PRO A 187 18.64 22.17 10.44
N THR A 188 19.30 23.12 9.78
CA THR A 188 19.53 23.10 8.32
C THR A 188 20.92 22.63 7.94
N ASP A 189 21.78 22.38 8.93
CA ASP A 189 23.14 21.89 8.73
C ASP A 189 23.13 20.42 8.25
N LYS A 190 24.31 19.91 7.84
CA LYS A 190 24.50 18.54 7.38
C LYS A 190 24.25 17.53 8.51
N THR A 191 22.99 17.29 8.85
CA THR A 191 22.58 16.22 9.75
C THR A 191 22.96 14.88 9.12
N ASP A 192 23.72 14.09 9.85
CA ASP A 192 24.03 12.72 9.47
C ASP A 192 22.79 11.85 9.67
N ALA A 193 22.32 11.21 8.61
CA ALA A 193 21.19 10.30 8.63
C ALA A 193 21.41 9.05 9.49
N ALA A 194 22.67 8.70 9.79
CA ALA A 194 23.04 7.60 10.67
C ALA A 194 23.12 8.02 12.15
N ASP A 195 23.16 9.32 12.45
CA ASP A 195 23.08 9.84 13.80
C ASP A 195 21.62 9.85 14.27
N MET A 196 21.21 8.78 14.95
CA MET A 196 19.84 8.62 15.41
C MET A 196 19.40 9.70 16.40
N GLU A 197 20.31 10.21 17.24
CA GLU A 197 19.99 11.30 18.18
C GLU A 197 19.70 12.59 17.41
N ALA A 198 20.50 12.90 16.39
CA ALA A 198 20.27 14.06 15.54
C ALA A 198 18.96 13.95 14.74
N VAL A 199 18.66 12.77 14.20
CA VAL A 199 17.37 12.50 13.55
C VAL A 199 16.22 12.68 14.54
N ASP A 200 16.32 12.11 15.74
CA ASP A 200 15.29 12.19 16.77
C ASP A 200 14.99 13.63 17.20
N MET A 201 16.01 14.48 17.35
CA MET A 201 15.81 15.91 17.62
C MET A 201 14.96 16.61 16.56
N ILE A 202 15.18 16.31 15.27
CA ILE A 202 14.37 16.86 14.17
C ILE A 202 12.93 16.34 14.27
N MET A 203 12.76 15.03 14.46
CA MET A 203 11.43 14.40 14.52
C MET A 203 10.62 14.87 15.73
N ASP A 204 11.24 15.05 16.89
CA ASP A 204 10.59 15.59 18.09
C ASP A 204 10.20 17.05 17.90
N LYS A 205 11.06 17.84 17.27
CA LYS A 205 10.72 19.22 16.92
C LYS A 205 9.58 19.31 15.91
N LEU A 206 9.48 18.38 14.95
CA LEU A 206 8.34 18.28 14.05
C LEU A 206 7.06 17.88 14.79
N ARG A 207 7.12 16.91 15.72
CA ARG A 207 5.95 16.51 16.54
C ARG A 207 5.43 17.67 17.39
N ALA A 208 6.34 18.50 17.90
CA ALA A 208 6.03 19.68 18.71
C ALA A 208 5.74 20.95 17.88
N HIS A 209 5.69 20.86 16.54
CA HIS A 209 5.50 22.04 15.69
C HIS A 209 4.17 22.75 16.02
N PRO A 210 4.20 24.07 16.27
CA PRO A 210 2.99 24.82 16.56
C PRO A 210 2.15 24.95 15.29
N VAL A 211 0.90 24.50 15.34
CA VAL A 211 -0.06 24.70 14.25
C VAL A 211 -1.05 25.76 14.69
N ALA A 212 -1.22 26.81 13.88
CA ALA A 212 -2.24 27.81 14.14
C ALA A 212 -3.60 27.12 14.19
N SER A 213 -4.35 27.33 15.27
CA SER A 213 -5.73 26.87 15.36
C SER A 213 -6.55 27.63 14.31
N ALA A 214 -7.21 26.88 13.42
CA ALA A 214 -8.16 27.43 12.45
C ALA A 214 -9.39 28.01 13.14
#